data_AF-A0A7K5BIE0-F1
#
_entry.id   AF-A0A7K5BIE0-F1
#
_cell.length_a   1.000
_cell.length_b   1.000
_cell.length_c   1.000
_cell.angle_alpha   90.00
_cell.angle_beta   90.00
_cell.angle_gamma   90.00
#
_symmetry.space_group_name_H-M   'P 1'
#
loop_
_entity.id
_entity.type
_entity.pdbx_description
1 polymer ?
#
loop_
_entity_poly.entity_id
_entity_poly.type
_entity_poly.pdbx_seq_one_letter_code
_entity_poly.pdbx_strand_id
1 'polypeptide(L)'
;LQVLGTVMTVARGNPAAHEVLVDSWPNFGIVLTRLRPEEHRDPRDHYTNQLAVFYRDKEALRVLLEGTEAVDRARAFQILGLQEGLDEAVREVASARGLHVE
;
A
#
# COMPACT_ATOMS: atom_id res chain seq x y z
N LEU A 1 0.75 -12.87 -3.96
CA LEU A 1 2.08 -13.08 -4.60
C LEU A 1 2.82 -11.78 -4.91
N GLN A 2 2.15 -10.69 -5.28
CA GLN A 2 2.81 -9.40 -5.63
C GLN A 2 3.77 -8.90 -4.55
N VAL A 3 3.33 -8.84 -3.28
CA VAL A 3 4.19 -8.40 -2.16
C VAL A 3 5.47 -9.24 -2.04
N LEU A 4 5.36 -10.57 -2.04
CA LEU A 4 6.53 -11.45 -1.96
C LEU A 4 7.49 -11.23 -3.14
N GLY A 5 6.96 -11.09 -4.36
CA GLY A 5 7.75 -10.81 -5.56
C GLY A 5 8.52 -9.48 -5.46
N THR A 6 7.86 -8.43 -4.98
CA THR A 6 8.49 -7.13 -4.78
C THR A 6 9.55 -7.19 -3.68
N VAL A 7 9.28 -7.83 -2.54
CA VAL A 7 10.27 -8.02 -1.46
C VAL A 7 11.52 -8.72 -1.96
N MET A 8 11.36 -9.80 -2.75
CA MET A 8 12.49 -10.52 -3.35
C MET A 8 13.27 -9.66 -4.34
N THR A 9 12.59 -8.82 -5.13
CA THR A 9 13.22 -7.88 -6.06
C THR A 9 14.04 -6.82 -5.32
N VAL A 10 13.49 -6.27 -4.23
CA VAL A 10 14.19 -5.30 -3.37
C VAL A 10 15.43 -5.94 -2.75
N ALA A 11 15.31 -7.16 -2.22
CA ALA A 11 16.42 -7.90 -1.64
C ALA A 11 17.54 -8.23 -2.66
N ARG A 12 17.24 -8.20 -3.96
CA ARG A 12 18.17 -8.51 -5.06
C ARG A 12 18.75 -7.27 -5.77
N GLY A 13 18.69 -6.11 -5.14
CA GLY A 13 19.36 -4.89 -5.63
C GLY A 13 18.42 -3.74 -5.97
N ASN A 14 17.09 -3.96 -5.94
CA ASN A 14 16.09 -2.89 -5.99
C ASN A 14 16.26 -1.88 -7.14
N PRO A 15 16.28 -2.31 -8.41
CA PRO A 15 16.55 -1.43 -9.55
C PRO A 15 15.49 -0.33 -9.73
N ALA A 16 14.28 -0.56 -9.22
CA ALA A 16 13.15 0.37 -9.34
C ALA A 16 12.93 1.18 -8.06
N ALA A 17 13.92 1.30 -7.17
CA ALA A 17 13.84 2.16 -5.97
C ALA A 17 12.55 1.97 -5.13
N HIS A 18 12.07 0.74 -5.00
CA HIS A 18 10.94 0.42 -4.14
C HIS A 18 11.36 0.41 -2.67
N GLU A 19 10.39 0.59 -1.79
CA GLU A 19 10.57 0.33 -0.38
C GLU A 19 9.55 -0.69 0.12
N VAL A 20 9.95 -1.39 1.18
CA VAL A 20 9.13 -2.36 1.90
C VAL A 20 8.95 -1.82 3.31
N LEU A 21 7.72 -1.53 3.66
CA LEU A 21 7.33 -1.05 4.98
C LEU A 21 6.59 -2.18 5.70
N VAL A 22 6.95 -2.38 6.96
CA VAL A 22 6.28 -3.32 7.87
C VAL A 22 5.87 -2.59 9.14
N ASP A 23 4.71 -2.93 9.67
CA ASP A 23 4.18 -2.31 10.90
C ASP A 23 4.94 -2.76 12.16
N SER A 24 5.46 -3.99 12.16
CA SER A 24 6.24 -4.55 13.26
C SER A 24 7.11 -5.71 12.79
N TRP A 25 8.13 -6.08 13.57
CA TRP A 25 8.98 -7.23 13.27
C TRP A 25 9.33 -7.99 14.56
N PRO A 26 9.36 -9.33 14.56
CA PRO A 26 9.06 -10.23 13.44
C PRO A 26 7.56 -10.47 13.20
N ASN A 27 6.70 -10.05 14.13
CA ASN A 27 5.26 -10.32 14.08
C ASN A 27 4.51 -9.23 13.30
N PHE A 28 4.75 -9.07 12.00
CA PHE A 28 4.13 -8.03 11.15
C PHE A 28 2.66 -8.29 10.84
N GLY A 29 1.76 -7.34 11.13
CA GLY A 29 0.37 -7.34 10.66
C GLY A 29 0.24 -6.87 9.22
N ILE A 30 1.16 -6.01 8.76
CA ILE A 30 1.15 -5.39 7.43
C ILE A 30 2.52 -5.55 6.76
N VAL A 31 2.51 -5.82 5.46
CA VAL A 31 3.63 -5.56 4.58
C VAL A 31 3.12 -4.71 3.41
N LEU A 32 3.64 -3.50 3.30
CA LEU A 32 3.36 -2.59 2.20
C LEU A 32 4.60 -2.47 1.34
N THR A 33 4.44 -2.58 0.02
CA THR A 33 5.50 -2.24 -0.94
C THR A 33 5.02 -1.13 -1.84
N ARG A 34 5.85 -0.10 -2.02
CA ARG A 34 5.58 1.05 -2.89
C ARG A 34 6.85 1.56 -3.54
N LEU A 35 6.72 2.32 -4.62
CA LEU A 35 7.79 3.19 -5.08
C LEU A 35 8.09 4.24 -4.01
N ARG A 36 9.38 4.55 -3.79
CA ARG A 36 9.78 5.61 -2.85
C ARG A 36 9.07 6.94 -3.18
N PRO A 37 8.51 7.65 -2.18
CA PRO A 37 7.80 8.92 -2.38
C PRO A 37 8.53 9.95 -3.26
N GLU A 38 9.85 9.98 -3.19
CA GLU A 38 10.73 10.91 -3.91
C GLU A 38 10.83 10.63 -5.41
N GLU A 39 10.57 9.39 -5.83
CA GLU A 39 10.60 8.99 -7.24
C GLU A 39 9.33 9.39 -7.99
N HIS A 40 8.25 9.70 -7.27
CA HIS A 40 6.98 10.12 -7.85
C HIS A 40 6.99 11.59 -8.23
N ARG A 41 6.72 11.89 -9.51
CA ARG A 41 6.74 13.27 -10.03
C ARG A 41 5.36 13.91 -10.13
N ASP A 42 4.32 13.16 -10.49
CA ASP A 42 2.94 13.67 -10.60
C ASP A 42 2.08 13.11 -9.45
N PRO A 43 1.48 13.94 -8.60
CA PRO A 43 0.58 13.49 -7.53
C PRO A 43 -0.73 12.86 -8.03
N ARG A 44 -1.09 13.01 -9.31
CA ARG A 44 -2.32 12.43 -9.90
C ARG A 44 -2.07 11.11 -10.62
N ASP A 45 -0.81 10.72 -10.78
CA ASP A 45 -0.44 9.48 -11.44
C ASP A 45 -0.57 8.30 -10.46
N HIS A 46 -1.77 7.75 -10.39
CA HIS A 46 -2.06 6.57 -9.57
C HIS A 46 -1.38 5.30 -10.10
N TYR A 47 -1.00 5.27 -11.39
CA TYR A 47 -0.40 4.10 -12.02
C TYR A 47 1.03 3.90 -11.54
N THR A 48 1.79 4.99 -11.39
CA THR A 48 3.11 4.92 -10.76
C THR A 48 3.00 4.84 -9.24
N ASN A 49 1.98 5.45 -8.63
CA ASN A 49 1.72 5.33 -7.20
C ASN A 49 0.98 4.04 -6.80
N GLN A 50 1.59 2.89 -7.12
CA GLN A 50 1.09 1.58 -6.76
C GLN A 50 1.51 1.16 -5.34
N LEU A 51 0.53 0.72 -4.57
CA LEU A 51 0.65 0.23 -3.20
C LEU A 51 0.28 -1.26 -3.19
N ALA A 52 1.27 -2.15 -3.14
CA ALA A 52 0.97 -3.57 -2.95
C ALA A 52 0.96 -3.92 -1.47
N VAL A 53 -0.14 -4.49 -0.98
CA VAL A 53 -0.36 -4.74 0.45
C VAL A 53 -0.58 -6.21 0.76
N PHE A 54 0.06 -6.67 1.82
CA PHE A 54 -0.28 -7.87 2.55
C PHE A 54 -0.73 -7.46 3.95
N TYR A 55 -1.80 -8.08 4.44
CA TYR A 55 -2.34 -7.82 5.77
C TYR A 55 -2.78 -9.12 6.45
N ARG A 56 -2.56 -9.27 7.76
CA ARG A 56 -3.02 -10.48 8.47
C ARG A 56 -4.53 -10.49 8.73
N ASP A 57 -5.11 -9.31 8.92
CA ASP A 57 -6.54 -9.13 9.16
C ASP A 57 -7.03 -7.77 8.61
N LYS A 58 -8.37 -7.64 8.49
CA LYS A 58 -8.99 -6.43 7.92
C LYS A 58 -8.76 -5.18 8.77
N GLU A 59 -8.59 -5.34 10.08
CA GLU A 59 -8.37 -4.21 10.99
C GLU A 59 -6.99 -3.59 10.74
N ALA A 60 -5.97 -4.42 10.55
CA ALA A 60 -4.63 -3.96 10.17
C ALA A 60 -4.65 -3.18 8.85
N LEU A 61 -5.44 -3.64 7.86
CA LEU A 61 -5.62 -2.91 6.60
C LEU A 61 -6.35 -1.58 6.80
N ARG A 62 -7.44 -1.55 7.59
CA ARG A 62 -8.14 -0.29 7.92
C ARG A 62 -7.21 0.71 8.59
N VAL A 63 -6.44 0.28 9.59
CA VAL A 63 -5.46 1.13 10.28
C VAL A 63 -4.40 1.69 9.32
N LEU A 64 -3.90 0.88 8.38
CA LEU A 64 -2.96 1.33 7.35
C LEU A 64 -3.56 2.49 6.53
N LEU A 65 -4.78 2.30 6.03
CA LEU A 65 -5.49 3.26 5.17
C LEU A 65 -5.94 4.51 5.92
N GLU A 66 -6.35 4.38 7.19
CA GLU A 66 -6.83 5.49 8.01
C GLU A 66 -5.72 6.27 8.73
N GLY A 67 -4.59 5.62 9.05
CA GLY A 67 -3.67 6.09 10.09
C GLY A 67 -2.25 6.48 9.67
N THR A 68 -1.75 6.09 8.50
CA THR A 68 -0.29 6.13 8.26
C THR A 68 0.19 7.22 7.30
N GLU A 69 1.39 7.76 7.57
CA GLU A 69 2.23 8.52 6.60
C GLU A 69 2.73 7.63 5.44
N ALA A 70 2.60 6.30 5.59
CA ALA A 70 2.98 5.31 4.59
C ALA A 70 2.04 5.30 3.37
N VAL A 71 0.89 5.96 3.45
CA VAL A 71 -0.01 6.21 2.31
C VAL A 71 -0.19 7.72 2.22
N ASP A 72 0.45 8.34 1.23
CA ASP A 72 0.24 9.77 0.96
C ASP A 72 -1.13 9.96 0.31
N ARG A 73 -2.07 10.46 1.11
CA ARG A 73 -3.48 10.65 0.75
C ARG A 73 -3.72 11.87 -0.11
N ALA A 74 -2.76 12.79 -0.20
CA ALA A 74 -2.86 13.93 -1.11
C ALA A 74 -2.62 13.50 -2.57
N ARG A 75 -2.14 12.26 -2.78
CA ARG A 75 -1.85 11.69 -4.10
C ARG A 75 -2.88 10.63 -4.47
N ALA A 76 -3.20 10.53 -5.75
CA ALA A 76 -3.92 9.39 -6.27
C ALA A 76 -3.01 8.16 -6.19
N PHE A 77 -3.55 7.00 -5.82
CA PHE A 77 -2.81 5.75 -5.71
C PHE A 77 -3.67 4.57 -6.12
N GLN A 78 -3.02 3.47 -6.50
CA GLN A 78 -3.67 2.20 -6.78
C GLN A 78 -3.28 1.17 -5.71
N ILE A 79 -4.27 0.57 -5.03
CA ILE A 79 -3.99 -0.54 -4.10
C ILE A 79 -4.07 -1.87 -4.84
N LEU A 80 -3.04 -2.69 -4.64
CA LEU A 80 -2.93 -4.04 -5.16
C LEU A 80 -2.87 -5.02 -4.00
N GLY A 81 -3.88 -5.88 -3.89
CA GLY A 81 -3.91 -6.96 -2.92
C GLY A 81 -4.85 -8.07 -3.38
N LEU A 82 -4.57 -9.29 -2.94
CA LEU A 82 -5.34 -10.48 -3.33
C LEU A 82 -6.09 -11.11 -2.16
N GLN A 83 -6.07 -10.46 -1.01
CA GLN A 83 -6.66 -10.98 0.22
C GLN A 83 -8.11 -10.54 0.35
N GLU A 84 -8.91 -11.38 0.99
CA GLU A 84 -10.35 -11.17 1.15
C GLU A 84 -10.67 -9.94 2.00
N GLY A 85 -11.68 -9.18 1.57
CA GLY A 85 -12.14 -7.98 2.27
C GLY A 85 -11.38 -6.70 1.92
N LEU A 86 -10.43 -6.74 0.98
CA LEU A 86 -9.74 -5.55 0.50
C LEU A 86 -10.73 -4.50 -0.02
N ASP A 87 -11.62 -4.92 -0.93
CA ASP A 87 -12.62 -4.04 -1.57
C ASP A 87 -13.59 -3.41 -0.55
N GLU A 88 -14.08 -4.21 0.40
CA GLU A 88 -14.92 -3.75 1.49
C GLU A 88 -14.19 -2.71 2.36
N ALA A 89 -12.98 -3.01 2.83
CA ALA A 89 -12.19 -2.11 3.66
C ALA A 89 -11.85 -0.80 2.93
N VAL A 90 -11.50 -0.87 1.64
CA VAL A 90 -11.21 0.32 0.82
C VAL A 90 -12.46 1.18 0.68
N ARG A 91 -13.62 0.60 0.38
CA ARG A 91 -14.88 1.34 0.28
C ARG A 91 -15.33 1.94 1.60
N GLU A 92 -15.18 1.23 2.72
CA GLU A 92 -15.49 1.75 4.04
C GLU A 92 -14.65 2.98 4.37
N VAL A 93 -13.33 2.89 4.16
CA VAL A 93 -12.42 4.01 4.43
C VAL A 93 -12.70 5.18 3.48
N ALA A 94 -12.97 4.90 2.20
CA ALA A 94 -13.29 5.93 1.24
C ALA A 94 -14.62 6.64 1.56
N SER A 95 -15.66 5.88 1.89
CA SER A 95 -16.97 6.41 2.28
C SER A 95 -16.89 7.27 3.54
N ALA A 96 -16.18 6.80 4.58
CA ALA A 96 -15.97 7.55 5.82
C ALA A 96 -15.21 8.88 5.61
N ARG A 97 -14.54 9.06 4.48
CA ARG A 97 -13.66 10.21 4.18
C ARG A 97 -14.09 11.01 2.95
N GLY A 98 -15.17 10.62 2.27
CA GLY A 98 -15.64 11.26 1.03
C GLY A 98 -14.68 11.11 -0.16
N LEU A 99 -13.86 10.05 -0.17
CA LEU A 99 -12.97 9.73 -1.29
C LEU A 99 -13.73 8.94 -2.37
N HIS A 100 -13.35 9.16 -3.63
CA HIS A 100 -13.89 8.39 -4.74
C HIS A 100 -13.07 7.11 -4.96
N VAL A 101 -13.75 5.98 -5.12
CA VAL A 101 -13.15 4.69 -5.51
C VAL A 101 -13.70 4.34 -6.88
N GLU A 102 -12.80 4.05 -7.82
CA GLU A 102 -13.11 3.60 -9.18
C GLU A 102 -12.89 2.10 -9.34
#